data_AF-U9TMY0-F1
#
_entry.id   AF-U9TMY0-F1
#
_cell.length_a   1.000
_cell.length_b   1.000
_cell.length_c   1.000
_cell.angle_alpha   90.00
_cell.angle_beta   90.00
_cell.angle_gamma   90.00
#
_symmetry.space_group_name_H-M   'P 1'
#
loop_
_entity.id
_entity.type
_entity.pdbx_description
1 polymer ?
#
loop_
_entity_poly.entity_id
_entity_poly.type
_entity_poly.pdbx_seq_one_letter_code
_entity_poly.pdbx_strand_id
1 'polypeptide(L)'
;CAKGKVILPFLQELPSPLNILLTRTDLRSCTFRQNIRMYNSALSFTSIGAKIDQQITGTSGIYTFRIHRKMYHRIGSLLPNSET
;
A
#
# COMPACT_ATOMS: atom_id res chain seq x y z
N CYS A 1 -10.98 -13.81 6.40
CA CYS A 1 -12.36 -13.77 6.95
C CYS A 1 -12.55 -14.88 7.98
N ALA A 2 -12.71 -14.53 9.26
CA ALA A 2 -12.81 -15.48 10.37
C ALA A 2 -14.22 -16.09 10.51
N LYS A 3 -14.68 -16.82 9.48
CA LYS A 3 -16.00 -17.50 9.46
C LYS A 3 -17.18 -16.57 9.84
N GLY A 4 -17.22 -15.35 9.28
CA GLY A 4 -18.29 -14.38 9.55
C GLY A 4 -18.19 -13.64 10.88
N LYS A 5 -17.19 -13.93 11.74
CA LYS A 5 -16.98 -13.18 13.01
C LYS A 5 -16.43 -11.76 12.81
N VAL A 6 -15.99 -11.44 11.59
CA VAL A 6 -15.52 -10.10 11.22
C VAL A 6 -16.56 -9.52 10.28
N ILE A 7 -17.30 -8.54 10.77
CA ILE A 7 -18.18 -7.70 9.95
C ILE A 7 -17.32 -6.57 9.42
N LEU A 8 -17.05 -6.59 8.12
CA LEU A 8 -16.35 -5.49 7.48
C LEU A 8 -17.31 -4.32 7.29
N PRO A 9 -16.86 -3.06 7.46
CA PRO A 9 -17.67 -1.92 7.09
C PRO A 9 -18.02 -1.99 5.60
N PHE A 10 -19.14 -1.37 5.23
CA PHE A 10 -19.48 -1.21 3.83
C PHE A 10 -18.35 -0.47 3.10
N LEU A 11 -18.12 -0.86 1.85
CA LEU A 11 -17.13 -0.20 1.00
C LEU A 11 -17.52 1.27 0.86
N GLN A 12 -16.60 2.15 1.25
CA GLN A 12 -16.76 3.57 1.02
C GLN A 12 -16.70 3.83 -0.49
N GLU A 13 -17.47 4.82 -0.95
CA GLU A 13 -17.38 5.27 -2.34
C GLU A 13 -15.96 5.72 -2.68
N LEU A 14 -15.49 5.32 -3.86
CA LEU A 14 -14.17 5.71 -4.32
C LEU A 14 -14.15 7.22 -4.61
N PRO A 15 -13.04 7.91 -4.27
CA PRO A 15 -12.83 9.28 -4.71
C PRO A 15 -13.00 9.41 -6.22
N SER A 16 -13.68 10.49 -6.66
CA SER A 16 -14.04 10.72 -8.07
C SER A 16 -12.89 10.46 -9.07
N PRO A 17 -11.65 10.94 -8.85
CA PRO A 17 -10.55 10.69 -9.77
C PRO A 17 -10.22 9.20 -9.95
N LEU A 18 -10.26 8.42 -8.87
CA LEU A 18 -9.98 6.99 -8.90
C LEU A 18 -11.14 6.23 -9.55
N ASN A 19 -12.38 6.61 -9.24
CA ASN A 19 -13.56 6.00 -9.85
C ASN A 19 -13.53 6.16 -11.38
N ILE A 20 -13.19 7.36 -11.87
CA ILE A 20 -13.04 7.65 -13.30
C ILE A 20 -12.02 6.71 -13.95
N LEU A 21 -10.81 6.61 -13.37
CA LEU A 21 -9.72 5.81 -13.92
C LEU A 21 -10.05 4.30 -13.93
N LEU A 22 -10.86 3.85 -12.98
CA LEU A 22 -11.24 2.43 -12.86
C LEU A 22 -12.43 2.05 -13.72
N THR A 23 -13.35 2.98 -14.02
CA THR A 23 -14.63 2.65 -14.68
C THR A 23 -14.74 3.10 -16.13
N ARG A 24 -14.08 4.20 -16.52
CA ARG A 24 -14.23 4.74 -17.90
C ARG A 24 -13.44 3.92 -18.92
N THR A 25 -13.82 4.07 -20.19
CA THR A 25 -13.24 3.36 -21.34
C THR A 25 -12.32 4.23 -22.21
N ASP A 26 -12.04 5.45 -21.78
CA ASP A 26 -11.08 6.31 -22.46
C ASP A 26 -9.65 5.76 -22.37
N LEU A 27 -8.79 6.21 -23.29
CA LEU A 27 -7.41 5.72 -23.40
C LEU A 27 -6.63 5.83 -22.08
N ARG A 28 -6.83 6.91 -21.32
CA ARG A 28 -6.13 7.13 -20.06
C ARG A 28 -6.57 6.10 -19.01
N SER A 29 -7.87 5.84 -18.91
CA SER A 29 -8.42 4.85 -17.97
C SER A 29 -8.00 3.42 -18.34
N CYS A 30 -7.95 3.09 -19.64
CA CYS A 30 -7.43 1.80 -20.12
C CYS A 30 -5.95 1.62 -19.79
N THR A 31 -5.10 2.60 -20.10
CA THR A 31 -3.68 2.60 -19.77
C THR A 31 -3.45 2.51 -18.26
N PHE A 32 -4.26 3.21 -17.47
CA PHE A 32 -4.21 3.13 -16.01
C PHE A 32 -4.47 1.71 -15.50
N ARG A 33 -5.55 1.06 -15.96
CA ARG A 33 -5.88 -0.31 -15.55
C ARG A 33 -4.83 -1.34 -16.00
N GLN A 34 -4.31 -1.19 -17.22
CA GLN A 34 -3.23 -2.06 -17.72
C GLN A 34 -1.96 -1.96 -16.86
N ASN A 35 -1.65 -0.76 -16.36
CA ASN A 35 -0.45 -0.49 -15.57
C ASN A 35 -0.71 -0.34 -14.06
N ILE A 36 -1.90 -0.73 -13.57
CA ILE A 36 -2.31 -0.46 -12.17
C ILE A 36 -1.34 -1.05 -11.15
N ARG A 37 -0.75 -2.21 -11.46
CA ARG A 37 0.29 -2.84 -10.63
C ARG A 37 1.54 -1.96 -10.52
N MET A 38 1.97 -1.34 -11.61
CA MET A 38 3.12 -0.43 -11.62
C MET A 38 2.83 0.81 -10.78
N TYR A 39 1.66 1.43 -10.95
CA TYR A 39 1.26 2.60 -10.15
C TYR A 39 1.20 2.27 -8.66
N ASN A 40 0.56 1.15 -8.29
CA ASN A 40 0.48 0.71 -6.89
C ASN A 40 1.86 0.40 -6.31
N SER A 41 2.76 -0.24 -7.07
CA SER A 41 4.13 -0.54 -6.64
C SER A 41 4.99 0.71 -6.50
N ALA A 42 4.79 1.73 -7.34
CA ALA A 42 5.49 3.01 -7.20
C ALA A 42 5.06 3.73 -5.91
N LEU A 43 3.79 3.61 -5.53
CA LEU A 43 3.21 4.24 -4.34
C LEU A 43 3.32 3.37 -3.07
N SER A 44 3.60 2.07 -3.17
CA SER A 44 3.71 1.16 -2.02
C SER A 44 4.94 1.44 -1.15
N PHE A 45 5.92 2.19 -1.65
CA PHE A 45 7.08 2.64 -0.88
C PHE A 45 6.79 3.81 0.07
N THR A 46 5.55 4.31 0.13
CA THR A 46 5.20 5.47 0.97
C THR A 46 4.96 5.12 2.44
N SER A 47 4.87 3.85 2.82
CA SER A 47 4.85 3.44 4.24
C SER A 47 6.10 2.61 4.60
N ILE A 48 7.08 3.25 5.25
CA ILE A 48 8.20 2.54 5.87
C ILE A 48 7.78 2.14 7.29
N GLY A 49 7.71 0.84 7.54
CA GLY A 49 7.53 0.30 8.88
C GLY A 49 8.88 0.08 9.56
N ALA A 50 9.16 0.81 10.64
CA ALA A 50 10.33 0.59 11.48
C ALA A 50 9.90 0.43 12.95
N LYS A 51 10.64 -0.40 13.71
CA LYS A 51 10.48 -0.43 15.16
C LYS A 51 11.23 0.76 15.74
N ILE A 52 10.51 1.84 15.98
CA ILE A 52 11.06 3.08 16.53
C ILE A 52 11.01 2.98 18.05
N ASP A 53 12.17 3.17 18.70
CA ASP A 53 12.21 3.35 20.15
C ASP A 53 11.88 4.81 20.49
N GLN A 54 10.68 5.03 21.02
CA GLN A 54 10.17 6.36 21.31
C GLN A 54 10.82 7.00 22.55
N GLN A 55 11.52 6.22 23.40
CA GLN A 55 12.24 6.76 24.57
C GLN A 55 13.45 7.61 24.17
N ILE A 56 13.99 7.37 22.97
CA ILE A 56 15.13 8.09 22.41
C ILE A 56 14.73 9.03 21.26
N THR A 57 13.48 8.96 20.78
CA THR A 57 12.99 9.74 19.64
C THR A 57 12.46 11.10 20.05
N GLY A 58 13.09 12.17 19.58
CA GLY A 58 12.67 13.56 19.83
C GLY A 58 13.48 14.30 20.90
N THR A 59 14.53 13.70 21.45
CA THR A 59 15.53 14.43 22.25
C THR A 59 16.34 15.36 21.35
N SER A 60 16.35 16.65 21.69
CA SER A 60 17.01 17.68 20.89
C SER A 60 18.49 17.37 20.65
N GLY A 61 18.90 17.34 19.38
CA GLY A 61 20.30 17.16 18.96
C GLY A 61 20.73 15.74 18.58
N ILE A 62 19.90 14.71 18.75
CA ILE A 62 20.28 13.31 18.44
C ILE A 62 19.55 12.79 17.19
N TYR A 63 20.32 12.45 16.16
CA TYR A 63 19.84 11.78 14.95
C TYR A 63 19.25 10.41 15.29
N THR A 64 17.92 10.30 15.28
CA THR A 64 17.24 9.19 15.98
C THR A 64 17.14 7.89 15.19
N PHE A 65 17.06 7.92 13.86
CA PHE A 65 17.07 6.68 13.09
C PHE A 65 17.73 6.85 11.73
N ARG A 66 18.62 5.90 11.41
CA ARG A 66 19.23 5.74 10.08
C ARG A 66 18.81 4.37 9.56
N ILE A 67 18.18 4.35 8.38
CA ILE A 67 17.89 3.09 7.70
C ILE A 67 19.13 2.74 6.87
N HIS A 68 19.88 1.73 7.32
CA HIS A 68 20.96 1.16 6.53
C HIS A 68 20.49 -0.09 5.80
N ARG A 69 21.08 -0.31 4.62
CA ARG A 69 20.84 -1.47 3.73
C ARG A 69 19.57 -1.32 2.87
N LYS A 70 19.29 -2.36 2.08
CA LYS A 70 18.18 -2.40 1.12
C LYS A 70 16.84 -2.49 1.85
N MET A 71 15.87 -1.69 1.43
CA MET A 71 14.48 -1.83 1.84
C MET A 71 13.88 -3.09 1.21
N TYR A 72 13.15 -3.87 2.00
CA TYR A 72 12.42 -5.05 1.52
C TYR A 72 10.92 -4.76 1.52
N HIS A 73 10.23 -5.26 0.51
CA HIS A 73 8.77 -5.16 0.45
C HIS A 73 8.14 -6.22 1.37
N ARG A 74 7.33 -5.81 2.35
CA ARG A 74 6.52 -6.73 3.14
C ARG A 74 5.24 -7.04 2.37
N ILE A 75 5.29 -8.00 1.46
CA ILE A 75 4.08 -8.56 0.83
C ILE A 75 3.32 -9.32 1.92
N GLY A 76 2.03 -9.05 2.10
CA GLY A 76 1.17 -9.83 2.99
C GLY A 76 1.00 -11.28 2.48
N SER A 77 0.07 -12.03 3.05
CA SER A 77 -0.22 -13.43 2.64
C SER A 77 -0.80 -13.58 1.21
N LEU A 78 -0.79 -12.52 0.41
CA LEU A 78 -1.19 -12.51 -1.00
C LEU A 78 -0.01 -12.98 -1.86
N LEU A 79 0.37 -14.25 -1.70
CA LEU A 79 1.18 -14.92 -2.70
C LEU A 79 0.25 -15.41 -3.82
N PRO A 80 0.67 -15.33 -5.09
CA PRO A 80 -0.09 -15.96 -6.17
C PRO A 80 -0.21 -17.45 -5.88
N ASN A 81 -1.40 -18.01 -6.09
CA ASN A 81 -1.58 -19.45 -6.05
C ASN A 81 -0.65 -20.06 -7.11
N SER A 82 0.11 -21.09 -6.72
CA SER A 82 0.83 -21.93 -7.67
C SER A 82 -0.19 -22.74 -8.46
N GLU A 83 -0.66 -22.15 -9.56
CA GLU A 83 -1.45 -22.69 -10.66
C GLU A 83 -2.76 -23.46 -10.34
N THR A 84 -3.84 -23.01 -10.96
CA THR A 84 -4.81 -23.85 -11.69
C THR A 84 -5.53 -22.99 -12.71
#